data_AF-A0A7V1SLL3-F1
#
_entry.id   AF-A0A7V1SLL3-F1
#
_cell.length_a   1.000
_cell.length_b   1.000
_cell.length_c   1.000
_cell.angle_alpha   90.00
_cell.angle_beta   90.00
_cell.angle_gamma   90.00
#
_symmetry.space_group_name_H-M   'P 1'
#
loop_
_entity.id
_entity.type
_entity.pdbx_description
1 polymer ?
#
loop_
_entity_poly.entity_id
_entity_poly.type
_entity_poly.pdbx_seq_one_letter_code
_entity_poly.pdbx_strand_id
1 'polypeptide(L)'
;MEESGKKKQIGSILDNLMRSSRFKKDAKDREVPHGPQLTSFGIPLMEQANGSYLIDMTAMRVFSGIPGFVSSLARQVLEQCRHSPVDVLTRTMVDPENTPELAALGVTHVVVYARGPVARHLLDDQEGFSRHLRLVFDAIQTPRWGGLLFPTAFEMKDRASCGPSEDEGLAMLFPFHTPCEGAFSYFVLLEYDRHGRFLRLTIEDGVQSRLFLKRIPHRVVNEVGRRHYRQDIAIMAEQIFTGIHRECQNQHNEYIEIPGRQAALFELLVASGLENVTGAFFRWTQETSEGLLLNQDPAFSFLLSKILLLLEDDNLIRILASGNILEMMDAETRIYMDLSRKGAMLNISIGEPRQPPDMGAHLRRMPSLLETQSAAPSGILQNYRIFLVHHATSEVLGFVKALEASRCGFLTTLFIRYQGIVPDAHLEDMLSMPEHRFLFYALQRIELRDSVDGAYILSRQYSSLEGLKDLDKALRVLRGNYIEAMRLAAGHLFFREALAAVDEGRKLLLIEDGGYLAPVLNRLCHDARSLAHALDLFAVLPPSDLDVNIPLKEWLRGLLPATFEHTTNGYYQLQAVEKDCNGLTFPVLTIATSRYKN
;
A
#
# COMPACT_ATOMS: atom_id res chain seq x y z
N MET A 1 -2.81 26.30 23.96
CA MET A 1 -2.83 26.85 22.57
C MET A 1 -1.99 26.03 21.59
N GLU A 2 -0.96 25.30 22.03
CA GLU A 2 -0.10 24.48 21.16
C GLU A 2 -0.75 23.19 20.61
N GLU A 3 -1.70 22.57 21.32
CA GLU A 3 -2.41 21.37 20.81
C GLU A 3 -3.36 21.67 19.62
N SER A 4 -3.85 22.92 19.52
CA SER A 4 -4.69 23.37 18.41
C SER A 4 -3.89 23.51 17.11
N GLY A 5 -2.59 23.81 17.21
CA GLY A 5 -1.66 23.91 16.08
C GLY A 5 -1.33 22.55 15.46
N LYS A 6 -1.06 21.53 16.27
CA LYS A 6 -0.78 20.15 15.81
C LYS A 6 -1.98 19.50 15.11
N LYS A 7 -3.21 19.68 15.63
CA LYS A 7 -4.43 19.17 14.98
C LYS A 7 -4.73 19.84 13.63
N LYS A 8 -4.38 21.13 13.46
CA LYS A 8 -4.54 21.84 12.18
C LYS A 8 -3.53 21.36 11.12
N GLN A 9 -2.31 21.02 11.53
CA GLN A 9 -1.29 20.48 10.64
C GLN A 9 -1.67 19.09 10.10
N ILE A 10 -2.16 18.19 10.98
CA ILE A 10 -2.64 16.85 10.59
C ILE A 10 -3.83 16.93 9.62
N GLY A 11 -4.78 17.85 9.89
CA GLY A 11 -5.91 18.10 8.98
C GLY A 11 -5.48 18.60 7.61
N SER A 12 -4.45 19.46 7.54
CA SER A 12 -3.93 19.97 6.27
C SER A 12 -3.15 18.94 5.45
N ILE A 13 -2.49 17.97 6.11
CA ILE A 13 -1.79 16.86 5.45
C ILE A 13 -2.79 15.86 4.86
N LEU A 14 -3.84 15.52 5.64
CA LEU A 14 -4.95 14.68 5.16
C LEU A 14 -5.72 15.35 4.00
N ASP A 15 -5.98 16.66 4.08
CA ASP A 15 -6.63 17.39 2.98
C ASP A 15 -5.74 17.54 1.74
N ASN A 16 -4.42 17.67 1.89
CA ASN A 16 -3.48 17.69 0.76
C ASN A 16 -3.34 16.31 0.09
N LEU A 17 -3.35 15.22 0.86
CA LEU A 17 -3.45 13.86 0.34
C LEU A 17 -4.78 13.64 -0.41
N MET A 18 -5.88 14.19 0.11
CA MET A 18 -7.21 14.06 -0.50
C MET A 18 -7.45 14.95 -1.74
N ARG A 19 -6.64 16.00 -1.97
CA ARG A 19 -6.83 16.97 -3.06
C ARG A 19 -5.80 16.90 -4.18
N SER A 20 -4.83 15.99 -4.12
CA SER A 20 -3.86 15.86 -5.21
C SER A 20 -4.56 15.43 -6.52
N SER A 21 -4.60 16.36 -7.47
CA SER A 21 -5.13 16.15 -8.82
C SER A 21 -4.18 15.26 -9.62
N ARG A 22 -4.35 13.94 -9.59
CA ARG A 22 -3.57 13.02 -10.42
C ARG A 22 -4.42 11.92 -11.06
N PHE A 23 -5.51 12.32 -11.70
CA PHE A 23 -6.13 11.50 -12.74
C PHE A 23 -5.44 11.76 -14.08
N LYS A 24 -4.31 11.10 -14.30
CA LYS A 24 -3.88 10.68 -15.64
C LYS A 24 -3.52 9.21 -15.55
N LYS A 25 -4.47 8.38 -15.98
CA LYS A 25 -4.36 6.93 -16.08
C LYS A 25 -3.48 6.63 -17.30
N ASP A 26 -2.17 6.52 -17.11
CA ASP A 26 -1.35 5.74 -18.04
C ASP A 26 -1.40 4.29 -17.56
N ALA A 27 -2.47 3.59 -17.96
CA ALA A 27 -2.49 2.13 -17.97
C ALA A 27 -1.50 1.67 -19.05
N LYS A 28 -0.21 1.76 -18.76
CA LYS A 28 0.75 0.87 -19.39
C LYS A 28 0.66 -0.43 -18.62
N ASP A 29 0.32 -1.52 -19.32
CA ASP A 29 0.74 -2.86 -18.90
C ASP A 29 2.22 -2.76 -18.57
N ARG A 30 2.54 -2.70 -17.27
CA ARG A 30 3.91 -2.62 -16.80
C ARG A 30 4.42 -4.04 -16.92
N GLU A 31 5.06 -4.36 -18.05
CA GLU A 31 5.74 -5.64 -18.23
C GLU A 31 6.61 -5.91 -17.00
N VAL A 32 6.31 -7.02 -16.31
CA VAL A 32 7.14 -7.47 -15.20
C VAL A 32 8.45 -7.95 -15.82
N PRO A 33 9.58 -7.34 -15.45
CA PRO A 33 10.85 -7.73 -16.05
C PRO A 33 11.23 -9.15 -15.58
N HIS A 34 11.58 -10.02 -16.53
CA HIS A 34 11.93 -11.42 -16.29
C HIS A 34 13.46 -11.63 -16.20
N GLY A 35 13.87 -12.62 -15.40
CA GLY A 35 15.28 -12.99 -15.25
C GLY A 35 16.09 -12.08 -14.30
N PRO A 36 17.40 -12.33 -14.14
CA PRO A 36 18.23 -11.68 -13.15
C PRO A 36 18.37 -10.18 -13.43
N GLN A 37 17.92 -9.37 -12.47
CA GLN A 37 17.97 -7.91 -12.57
C GLN A 37 18.90 -7.32 -11.53
N LEU A 38 19.69 -6.34 -11.94
CA LEU A 38 20.52 -5.60 -11.00
C LEU A 38 19.69 -4.50 -10.34
N THR A 39 19.58 -4.56 -9.01
CA THR A 39 18.95 -3.50 -8.22
C THR A 39 19.86 -2.30 -8.07
N SER A 40 19.35 -1.16 -7.60
CA SER A 40 20.16 0.02 -7.27
C SER A 40 21.15 -0.24 -6.12
N PHE A 41 21.00 -1.35 -5.39
CA PHE A 41 21.97 -1.82 -4.38
C PHE A 41 23.16 -2.54 -5.00
N GLY A 42 23.14 -2.83 -6.31
CA GLY A 42 24.15 -3.67 -6.94
C GLY A 42 24.05 -5.15 -6.55
N ILE A 43 22.93 -5.54 -5.94
CA ILE A 43 22.60 -6.90 -5.54
C ILE A 43 21.61 -7.45 -6.60
N PRO A 44 21.84 -8.66 -7.15
CA PRO A 44 20.93 -9.22 -8.12
C PRO A 44 19.61 -9.62 -7.46
N LEU A 45 18.52 -9.31 -8.15
CA LEU A 45 17.20 -9.81 -7.86
C LEU A 45 16.94 -11.05 -8.72
N MET A 46 16.57 -12.15 -8.08
CA MET A 46 16.47 -13.48 -8.69
C MET A 46 15.03 -13.97 -8.68
N GLU A 47 14.41 -14.08 -9.85
CA GLU A 47 13.10 -14.73 -10.00
C GLU A 47 13.19 -16.22 -9.63
N GLN A 48 12.28 -16.67 -8.78
CA GLN A 48 12.18 -18.03 -8.26
C GLN A 48 11.15 -18.84 -9.06
N ALA A 49 11.23 -20.18 -8.98
CA ALA A 49 10.34 -21.08 -9.72
C ALA A 49 8.85 -20.96 -9.32
N ASN A 50 8.57 -20.47 -8.11
CA ASN A 50 7.22 -20.21 -7.59
C ASN A 50 6.69 -18.82 -7.99
N GLY A 51 7.44 -18.03 -8.77
CA GLY A 51 7.08 -16.67 -9.17
C GLY A 51 7.43 -15.57 -8.16
N SER A 52 8.07 -15.89 -7.03
CA SER A 52 8.60 -14.86 -6.11
C SER A 52 9.95 -14.33 -6.60
N TYR A 53 10.37 -13.19 -6.06
CA TYR A 53 11.65 -12.55 -6.39
C TYR A 53 12.53 -12.49 -5.15
N LEU A 54 13.73 -13.07 -5.20
CA LEU A 54 14.65 -13.15 -4.07
C LEU A 54 15.77 -12.11 -4.19
N ILE A 55 16.03 -11.38 -3.10
CA ILE A 55 17.21 -10.52 -2.92
C ILE A 55 17.98 -10.90 -1.65
N ASP A 56 19.29 -11.08 -1.77
CA ASP A 56 20.18 -11.38 -0.64
C ASP A 56 20.82 -10.10 -0.11
N MET A 57 20.36 -9.66 1.07
CA MET A 57 20.82 -8.45 1.74
C MET A 57 21.83 -8.74 2.86
N THR A 58 22.34 -9.97 2.97
CA THR A 58 23.26 -10.39 4.05
C THR A 58 24.50 -9.50 4.12
N ALA A 59 25.15 -9.28 2.98
CA ALA A 59 26.37 -8.49 2.89
C ALA A 59 26.12 -6.96 2.91
N MET A 60 24.86 -6.51 2.83
CA MET A 60 24.53 -5.09 2.82
C MET A 60 24.80 -4.48 4.19
N ARG A 61 25.51 -3.36 4.21
CA ARG A 61 25.68 -2.54 5.42
C ARG A 61 24.68 -1.38 5.38
N VAL A 62 24.12 -1.01 6.53
CA VAL A 62 23.27 0.19 6.66
C VAL A 62 23.97 1.13 7.62
N PHE A 63 24.16 2.38 7.21
CA PHE A 63 24.82 3.40 8.03
C PHE A 63 23.78 4.32 8.66
N SER A 64 23.76 4.37 9.98
CA SER A 64 22.93 5.30 10.73
C SER A 64 23.50 6.72 10.65
N GLY A 65 22.66 7.74 10.80
CA GLY A 65 23.08 9.14 10.88
C GLY A 65 23.65 9.78 9.60
N ILE A 66 23.74 9.04 8.48
CA ILE A 66 24.21 9.59 7.19
C ILE A 66 23.42 10.84 6.74
N PRO A 67 22.08 10.96 6.88
CA PRO A 67 21.39 12.18 6.45
C PRO A 67 21.90 13.42 7.20
N GLY A 68 22.08 13.30 8.51
CA GLY A 68 22.63 14.37 9.36
C GLY A 68 24.07 14.69 9.02
N PHE A 69 24.92 13.67 8.84
CA PHE A 69 26.31 13.83 8.44
C PHE A 69 26.44 14.52 7.08
N VAL A 70 25.70 14.05 6.06
CA VAL A 70 25.69 14.65 4.71
C VAL A 70 25.19 16.08 4.74
N SER A 71 24.13 16.38 5.50
CA SER A 71 23.61 17.75 5.63
C SER A 71 24.64 18.68 6.26
N SER A 72 25.36 18.22 7.29
CA SER A 72 26.43 18.97 7.94
C SER A 72 27.61 19.20 6.99
N LEU A 73 28.06 18.15 6.29
CA LEU A 73 29.14 18.21 5.30
C LEU A 73 28.80 19.16 4.15
N ALA A 74 27.60 19.03 3.57
CA ALA A 74 27.11 19.88 2.50
C ALA A 74 27.10 21.35 2.94
N ARG A 75 26.56 21.63 4.12
CA ARG A 75 26.53 22.99 4.69
C ARG A 75 27.93 23.59 4.84
N GLN A 76 28.89 22.83 5.36
CA GLN A 76 30.27 23.30 5.51
C GLN A 76 30.91 23.62 4.15
N VAL A 77 30.75 22.74 3.16
CA VAL A 77 31.26 22.96 1.80
C VAL A 77 30.63 24.19 1.17
N LEU A 78 29.31 24.31 1.22
CA LEU A 78 28.58 25.45 0.66
C LEU A 78 28.94 26.77 1.35
N GLU A 79 29.15 26.75 2.67
CA GLU A 79 29.62 27.92 3.42
C GLU A 79 31.02 28.34 2.95
N GLN A 80 31.95 27.41 2.75
CA GLN A 80 33.27 27.73 2.21
C GLN A 80 33.20 28.24 0.76
N CYS A 81 32.31 27.68 -0.08
CA CYS A 81 32.06 28.18 -1.42
C CYS A 81 31.54 29.63 -1.45
N ARG A 82 30.80 30.07 -0.42
CA ARG A 82 30.34 31.48 -0.30
C ARG A 82 31.47 32.45 0.06
N HIS A 83 32.44 31.99 0.86
CA HIS A 83 33.49 32.84 1.42
C HIS A 83 34.79 32.82 0.58
N SER A 84 34.95 31.87 -0.33
CA SER A 84 36.16 31.70 -1.14
C SER A 84 35.85 31.82 -2.64
N PRO A 85 36.51 32.74 -3.38
CA PRO A 85 36.40 32.81 -4.84
C PRO A 85 37.31 31.80 -5.56
N VAL A 86 38.06 30.98 -4.82
CA VAL A 86 39.02 30.00 -5.32
C VAL A 86 38.60 28.58 -4.96
N ASP A 87 39.51 27.61 -5.09
CA ASP A 87 39.25 26.23 -4.69
C ASP A 87 38.90 26.15 -3.18
N VAL A 88 38.02 25.22 -2.85
CA VAL A 88 37.52 24.97 -1.50
C VAL A 88 38.06 23.63 -1.01
N LEU A 89 38.57 23.63 0.23
CA LEU A 89 38.97 22.42 0.95
C LEU A 89 38.27 22.40 2.31
N THR A 90 37.40 21.43 2.51
CA THR A 90 36.69 21.23 3.78
C THR A 90 37.12 19.89 4.39
N ARG A 91 37.30 19.87 5.70
CA ARG A 91 37.60 18.65 6.46
C ARG A 91 36.58 18.50 7.58
N THR A 92 35.84 17.39 7.55
CA THR A 92 34.83 17.05 8.55
C THR A 92 35.25 15.80 9.29
N MET A 93 35.18 15.81 10.62
CA MET A 93 35.49 14.64 11.44
C MET A 93 34.32 13.65 11.39
N VAL A 94 34.63 12.37 11.29
CA VAL A 94 33.63 11.30 11.46
C VAL A 94 33.54 11.00 12.94
N ASP A 95 32.37 11.25 13.50
CA ASP A 95 32.09 11.01 14.92
C ASP A 95 31.52 9.59 15.09
N PRO A 96 32.19 8.71 15.87
CA PRO A 96 31.71 7.36 16.16
C PRO A 96 30.34 7.32 16.84
N GLU A 97 29.92 8.38 17.54
CA GLU A 97 28.59 8.43 18.19
C GLU A 97 27.48 8.71 17.18
N ASN A 98 27.77 9.49 16.12
CA ASN A 98 26.77 9.94 15.15
C ASN A 98 26.71 9.08 13.88
N THR A 99 27.85 8.50 13.47
CA THR A 99 27.96 7.64 12.28
C THR A 99 28.88 6.44 12.58
N PRO A 100 28.46 5.55 13.51
CA PRO A 100 29.32 4.48 14.04
C PRO A 100 29.82 3.54 12.95
N GLU A 101 29.02 3.23 11.93
CA GLU A 101 29.39 2.27 10.90
C GLU A 101 30.46 2.84 9.96
N LEU A 102 30.43 4.14 9.66
CA LEU A 102 31.47 4.80 8.88
C LEU A 102 32.80 4.83 9.67
N ALA A 103 32.73 5.10 10.97
CA ALA A 103 33.90 5.02 11.86
C ALA A 103 34.46 3.58 11.95
N ALA A 104 33.58 2.57 11.98
CA ALA A 104 33.97 1.16 12.02
C ALA A 104 34.68 0.69 10.75
N LEU A 105 34.46 1.36 9.61
CA LEU A 105 35.26 1.16 8.38
C LEU A 105 36.68 1.74 8.48
N GLY A 106 37.03 2.35 9.62
CA GLY A 106 38.32 2.99 9.85
C GLY A 106 38.39 4.42 9.31
N VAL A 107 37.28 5.02 8.89
CA VAL A 107 37.24 6.40 8.39
C VAL A 107 37.19 7.36 9.56
N THR A 108 38.21 8.21 9.68
CA THR A 108 38.32 9.24 10.74
C THR A 108 37.85 10.61 10.28
N HIS A 109 37.98 10.90 8.98
CA HIS A 109 37.63 12.19 8.39
C HIS A 109 37.08 12.02 6.98
N VAL A 110 36.27 12.98 6.57
CA VAL A 110 35.90 13.19 5.18
C VAL A 110 36.47 14.54 4.73
N VAL A 111 37.24 14.51 3.65
CA VAL A 111 37.85 15.69 3.04
C VAL A 111 37.17 15.95 1.71
N VAL A 112 36.62 17.14 1.53
CA VAL A 112 36.00 17.57 0.27
C VAL A 112 36.87 18.65 -0.34
N TYR A 113 37.35 18.39 -1.55
CA TYR A 113 38.04 19.36 -2.39
C TYR A 113 37.15 19.71 -3.59
N ALA A 114 36.72 20.96 -3.69
CA ALA A 114 35.89 21.45 -4.79
C ALA A 114 36.61 22.58 -5.51
N ARG A 115 36.77 22.49 -6.83
CA ARG A 115 37.45 23.54 -7.60
C ARG A 115 36.58 24.78 -7.77
N GLY A 116 37.23 25.95 -7.82
CA GLY A 116 36.56 27.26 -7.94
C GLY A 116 35.48 27.36 -9.04
N PRO A 117 35.70 26.81 -10.26
CA PRO A 117 34.66 26.80 -11.30
C PRO A 117 33.38 26.05 -10.90
N VAL A 118 33.49 24.98 -10.09
CA VAL A 118 32.35 24.18 -9.64
C VAL A 118 31.66 24.81 -8.45
N ALA A 119 32.38 25.55 -7.59
CA ALA A 119 31.83 26.16 -6.38
C ALA A 119 30.56 27.01 -6.65
N ARG A 120 30.50 27.69 -7.80
CA ARG A 120 29.30 28.44 -8.24
C ARG A 120 28.12 27.50 -8.53
N HIS A 121 28.36 26.44 -9.29
CA HIS A 121 27.32 25.45 -9.63
C HIS A 121 26.75 24.76 -8.38
N LEU A 122 27.57 24.52 -7.35
CA LEU A 122 27.10 23.96 -6.07
C LEU A 122 26.18 24.93 -5.31
N LEU A 123 26.41 26.24 -5.42
CA LEU A 123 25.58 27.26 -4.76
C LEU A 123 24.25 27.48 -5.46
N ASP A 124 24.21 27.31 -6.79
CA ASP A 124 23.01 27.45 -7.61
C ASP A 124 21.98 26.33 -7.33
N ASP A 125 22.44 25.10 -7.02
CA ASP A 125 21.58 23.97 -6.64
C ASP A 125 22.09 23.24 -5.38
N GLN A 126 21.79 23.82 -4.23
CA GLN A 126 22.20 23.30 -2.91
C GLN A 126 21.49 21.99 -2.55
N GLU A 127 20.23 21.82 -2.97
CA GLU A 127 19.46 20.60 -2.73
C GLU A 127 19.98 19.45 -3.60
N GLY A 128 20.26 19.71 -4.88
CA GLY A 128 20.90 18.76 -5.78
C GLY A 128 22.27 18.31 -5.30
N PHE A 129 23.11 19.23 -4.79
CA PHE A 129 24.40 18.87 -4.21
C PHE A 129 24.27 17.96 -2.98
N SER A 130 23.37 18.30 -2.05
CA SER A 130 23.12 17.48 -0.86
C SER A 130 22.63 16.07 -1.23
N ARG A 131 21.75 15.98 -2.24
CA ARG A 131 21.30 14.70 -2.82
C ARG A 131 22.46 13.92 -3.41
N HIS A 132 23.35 14.54 -4.19
CA HIS A 132 24.50 13.86 -4.77
C HIS A 132 25.51 13.37 -3.73
N LEU A 133 25.75 14.14 -2.66
CA LEU A 133 26.58 13.65 -1.55
C LEU A 133 25.92 12.44 -0.87
N ARG A 134 24.60 12.47 -0.65
CA ARG A 134 23.88 11.34 -0.08
C ARG A 134 24.08 10.06 -0.90
N LEU A 135 23.96 10.18 -2.22
CA LEU A 135 24.17 9.08 -3.15
C LEU A 135 25.59 8.49 -3.08
N VAL A 136 26.60 9.34 -2.91
CA VAL A 136 28.00 8.91 -2.73
C VAL A 136 28.12 8.04 -1.48
N PHE A 137 27.57 8.46 -0.34
CA PHE A 137 27.61 7.69 0.89
C PHE A 137 26.74 6.42 0.85
N ASP A 138 25.63 6.44 0.12
CA ASP A 138 24.78 5.28 -0.09
C ASP A 138 25.44 4.22 -0.99
N ALA A 139 26.30 4.61 -1.92
CA ALA A 139 27.11 3.66 -2.66
C ALA A 139 28.12 2.94 -1.74
N ILE A 140 28.73 3.63 -0.77
CA ILE A 140 29.70 3.02 0.17
C ILE A 140 29.05 1.92 1.02
N GLN A 141 27.74 1.98 1.24
CA GLN A 141 26.98 0.97 1.99
C GLN A 141 26.83 -0.35 1.23
N THR A 142 26.96 -0.36 -0.11
CA THR A 142 26.73 -1.56 -0.91
C THR A 142 27.97 -2.43 -1.04
N PRO A 143 27.84 -3.76 -1.08
CA PRO A 143 28.97 -4.66 -1.34
C PRO A 143 29.68 -4.33 -2.66
N ARG A 144 28.91 -4.00 -3.72
CA ARG A 144 29.43 -3.74 -5.06
C ARG A 144 30.41 -2.56 -5.11
N TRP A 145 30.13 -1.49 -4.36
CA TRP A 145 30.87 -0.24 -4.42
C TRP A 145 31.72 -0.04 -3.15
N GLY A 146 31.12 -0.20 -1.98
CA GLY A 146 31.82 -0.20 -0.69
C GLY A 146 32.91 -1.27 -0.60
N GLY A 147 32.67 -2.48 -1.14
CA GLY A 147 33.66 -3.56 -1.16
C GLY A 147 34.92 -3.24 -1.98
N LEU A 148 34.87 -2.27 -2.91
CA LEU A 148 36.04 -1.80 -3.64
C LEU A 148 36.96 -0.92 -2.76
N LEU A 149 36.36 -0.10 -1.90
CA LEU A 149 37.10 0.77 -0.98
C LEU A 149 37.52 0.02 0.30
N PHE A 150 36.66 -0.87 0.79
CA PHE A 150 36.77 -1.55 2.07
C PHE A 150 36.62 -3.08 1.93
N PRO A 151 37.50 -3.77 1.18
CA PRO A 151 37.32 -5.19 0.84
C PRO A 151 37.22 -6.11 2.06
N THR A 152 37.98 -5.82 3.12
CA THR A 152 37.95 -6.57 4.39
C THR A 152 36.62 -6.43 5.13
N ALA A 153 35.99 -5.26 5.07
CA ALA A 153 34.71 -5.01 5.73
C ALA A 153 33.53 -5.70 5.03
N PHE A 154 33.66 -6.04 3.74
CA PHE A 154 32.63 -6.73 2.97
C PHE A 154 32.99 -8.21 2.69
N GLU A 155 33.97 -8.75 3.41
CA GLU A 155 34.44 -10.14 3.29
C GLU A 155 34.78 -10.56 1.85
N MET A 156 35.17 -9.61 1.02
CA MET A 156 35.61 -9.86 -0.34
C MET A 156 37.01 -10.45 -0.29
N LYS A 157 37.11 -11.78 -0.13
CA LYS A 157 38.35 -12.52 -0.33
C LYS A 157 38.83 -12.26 -1.76
N ASP A 158 40.08 -11.82 -1.88
CA ASP A 158 40.79 -11.48 -3.12
C ASP A 158 40.16 -12.13 -4.36
N ARG A 159 39.23 -11.42 -5.00
CA ARG A 159 38.81 -11.76 -6.36
C ARG A 159 40.00 -11.44 -7.25
N ALA A 160 40.83 -12.46 -7.45
CA ALA A 160 41.68 -12.70 -8.60
C ALA A 160 42.00 -11.45 -9.43
N SER A 161 43.13 -10.81 -9.11
CA SER A 161 44.17 -10.46 -10.08
C SER A 161 43.71 -9.88 -11.44
N CYS A 162 42.86 -8.85 -11.42
CA CYS A 162 42.60 -7.96 -12.57
C CYS A 162 42.28 -6.53 -12.09
N GLY A 163 43.01 -6.05 -11.08
CA GLY A 163 42.94 -4.68 -10.55
C GLY A 163 44.31 -4.25 -10.03
N PRO A 164 44.55 -2.93 -9.91
CA PRO A 164 45.85 -2.39 -9.50
C PRO A 164 46.28 -2.95 -8.12
N SER A 165 47.60 -3.02 -7.88
CA SER A 165 48.21 -3.65 -6.70
C SER A 165 47.65 -3.13 -5.38
N GLU A 166 47.84 -3.88 -4.27
CA GLU A 166 47.32 -3.53 -2.92
C GLU A 166 47.60 -2.09 -2.45
N ASP A 167 48.61 -1.42 -3.00
CA ASP A 167 49.00 -0.02 -2.72
C ASP A 167 48.32 1.05 -3.61
N GLU A 168 47.75 0.67 -4.76
CA GLU A 168 47.10 1.59 -5.69
C GLU A 168 45.58 1.57 -5.43
N GLY A 169 45.11 2.39 -4.48
CA GLY A 169 43.70 2.50 -4.12
C GLY A 169 42.80 2.78 -5.34
N LEU A 170 41.70 2.03 -5.46
CA LEU A 170 40.72 2.20 -6.52
C LEU A 170 39.73 3.31 -6.17
N ALA A 171 39.57 4.30 -7.05
CA ALA A 171 38.61 5.39 -6.85
C ALA A 171 37.22 5.05 -7.41
N MET A 172 36.19 5.75 -6.92
CA MET A 172 34.84 5.68 -7.47
C MET A 172 34.45 7.00 -8.11
N LEU A 173 34.03 6.97 -9.37
CA LEU A 173 33.61 8.14 -10.14
C LEU A 173 32.09 8.18 -10.25
N PHE A 174 31.49 9.27 -9.77
CA PHE A 174 30.07 9.56 -9.86
C PHE A 174 29.84 10.63 -10.93
N PRO A 175 29.37 10.26 -12.13
CA PRO A 175 29.35 11.15 -13.30
C PRO A 175 28.06 11.97 -13.38
N PHE A 176 27.77 12.81 -12.36
CA PHE A 176 26.54 13.62 -12.30
C PHE A 176 26.32 14.54 -13.52
N HIS A 177 27.38 14.86 -14.26
CA HIS A 177 27.34 15.63 -15.51
C HIS A 177 26.79 14.88 -16.73
N THR A 178 26.54 13.58 -16.61
CA THR A 178 25.99 12.78 -17.72
C THR A 178 24.47 12.88 -17.75
N PRO A 179 23.84 12.85 -18.95
CA PRO A 179 22.42 13.20 -19.14
C PRO A 179 21.40 12.29 -18.43
N CYS A 180 21.84 11.25 -17.74
CA CYS A 180 20.98 10.37 -16.95
C CYS A 180 20.46 11.01 -15.64
N GLU A 181 21.09 12.08 -15.13
CA GLU A 181 20.79 12.60 -13.76
C GLU A 181 20.52 14.12 -13.68
N GLY A 182 20.42 14.82 -14.81
CA GLY A 182 20.03 16.24 -14.88
C GLY A 182 21.07 17.15 -15.50
N ALA A 183 20.83 18.47 -15.48
CA ALA A 183 21.68 19.50 -16.09
C ALA A 183 22.86 19.91 -15.18
N PHE A 184 23.47 18.96 -14.47
CA PHE A 184 24.64 19.25 -13.65
C PHE A 184 25.89 19.27 -14.53
N SER A 185 26.88 20.09 -14.18
CA SER A 185 28.13 20.19 -14.95
C SER A 185 29.30 19.45 -14.32
N TYR A 186 29.14 18.82 -13.16
CA TYR A 186 30.27 18.29 -12.38
C TYR A 186 30.25 16.76 -12.19
N PHE A 187 31.37 16.21 -11.73
CA PHE A 187 31.46 14.84 -11.21
C PHE A 187 32.06 14.84 -9.81
N VAL A 188 31.88 13.73 -9.09
CA VAL A 188 32.55 13.48 -7.81
C VAL A 188 33.44 12.26 -7.94
N LEU A 189 34.72 12.40 -7.60
CA LEU A 189 35.66 11.28 -7.46
C LEU A 189 35.88 11.01 -5.97
N LEU A 190 35.53 9.80 -5.52
CA LEU A 190 35.67 9.34 -4.15
C LEU A 190 36.86 8.40 -4.03
N GLU A 191 37.76 8.68 -3.09
CA GLU A 191 38.94 7.88 -2.78
C GLU A 191 38.98 7.57 -1.27
N TYR A 192 39.50 6.40 -0.90
CA TYR A 192 39.82 6.08 0.49
C TYR A 192 41.33 6.03 0.68
N ASP A 193 41.85 6.95 1.49
CA ASP A 193 43.26 6.97 1.88
C ASP A 193 43.45 6.04 3.08
N ARG A 194 44.04 4.86 2.84
CA ARG A 194 44.22 3.81 3.87
C ARG A 194 45.20 4.23 4.97
N HIS A 195 46.26 4.98 4.63
CA HIS A 195 47.27 5.42 5.61
C HIS A 195 46.76 6.58 6.46
N GLY A 196 46.14 7.56 5.81
CA GLY A 196 45.54 8.72 6.46
C GLY A 196 44.19 8.42 7.13
N ARG A 197 43.58 7.27 6.81
CA ARG A 197 42.27 6.83 7.33
C ARG A 197 41.18 7.86 7.08
N PHE A 198 41.07 8.37 5.85
CA PHE A 198 40.06 9.37 5.49
C PHE A 198 39.49 9.14 4.08
N LEU A 199 38.24 9.56 3.87
CA LEU A 199 37.64 9.62 2.55
C LEU A 199 37.90 10.97 1.90
N ARG A 200 38.26 10.98 0.62
CA ARG A 200 38.48 12.18 -0.17
C ARG A 200 37.44 12.26 -1.28
N LEU A 201 36.67 13.35 -1.31
CA LEU A 201 35.76 13.68 -2.39
C LEU A 201 36.34 14.84 -3.18
N THR A 202 36.72 14.57 -4.43
CA THR A 202 37.17 15.59 -5.37
C THR A 202 36.03 15.95 -6.33
N ILE A 203 35.64 17.21 -6.34
CA ILE A 203 34.53 17.72 -7.15
C ILE A 203 35.09 18.64 -8.24
N GLU A 204 34.94 18.22 -9.49
CA GLU A 204 35.40 18.97 -10.66
C GLU A 204 34.33 19.09 -11.74
N ASP A 205 34.45 20.13 -12.54
CA ASP A 205 33.59 20.39 -13.69
C ASP A 205 33.94 19.38 -14.80
N GLY A 206 32.95 18.73 -15.37
CA GLY A 206 33.10 17.72 -16.42
C GLY A 206 33.69 18.28 -17.71
N VAL A 207 33.57 19.59 -17.96
CA VAL A 207 34.14 20.27 -19.13
C VAL A 207 35.53 20.84 -18.83
N GLN A 208 35.73 21.42 -17.65
CA GLN A 208 36.97 22.10 -17.24
C GLN A 208 37.84 21.28 -16.26
N SER A 209 37.72 19.96 -16.30
CA SER A 209 38.47 19.07 -15.41
C SER A 209 39.98 19.12 -15.68
N ARG A 210 40.77 19.12 -14.61
CA ARG A 210 42.22 18.95 -14.65
C ARG A 210 42.64 17.53 -14.29
N LEU A 211 41.72 16.73 -13.74
CA LEU A 211 41.98 15.33 -13.46
C LEU A 211 42.11 14.54 -14.76
N PHE A 212 43.28 13.94 -14.96
CA PHE A 212 43.50 12.97 -16.02
C PHE A 212 42.88 11.62 -15.60
N LEU A 213 41.55 11.51 -15.64
CA LEU A 213 40.80 10.33 -15.21
C LEU A 213 41.30 9.02 -15.85
N LYS A 214 41.86 9.07 -17.08
CA LYS A 214 42.49 7.91 -17.75
C LYS A 214 43.70 7.33 -17.00
N ARG A 215 44.35 8.11 -16.14
CA ARG A 215 45.53 7.73 -15.34
C ARG A 215 45.19 7.41 -13.89
N ILE A 216 43.96 7.67 -13.47
CA ILE A 216 43.50 7.35 -12.12
C ILE A 216 42.71 6.04 -12.23
N PRO A 217 43.13 4.95 -11.58
CA PRO A 217 42.34 3.74 -11.52
C PRO A 217 41.00 4.02 -10.84
N HIS A 218 39.90 3.95 -11.58
CA HIS A 218 38.58 4.23 -11.03
C HIS A 218 37.49 3.34 -11.65
N ARG A 219 36.37 3.20 -10.93
CA ARG A 219 35.14 2.58 -11.41
C ARG A 219 34.04 3.62 -11.48
N VAL A 220 33.29 3.63 -12.59
CA VAL A 220 32.15 4.55 -12.77
C VAL A 220 30.90 3.94 -12.14
N VAL A 221 30.22 4.73 -11.31
CA VAL A 221 28.95 4.35 -10.68
C VAL A 221 27.81 4.80 -11.60
N ASN A 222 27.17 3.86 -12.30
CA ASN A 222 26.23 4.15 -13.39
C ASN A 222 24.73 4.14 -12.99
N GLU A 223 24.39 4.03 -11.70
CA GLU A 223 23.02 3.76 -11.22
C GLU A 223 22.59 4.70 -10.08
N VAL A 224 23.09 5.94 -10.08
CA VAL A 224 23.01 6.84 -8.92
C VAL A 224 21.60 7.45 -8.75
N GLY A 225 20.69 7.37 -9.73
CA GLY A 225 19.38 8.05 -9.71
C GLY A 225 18.12 7.23 -9.34
N ARG A 226 18.21 5.98 -8.85
CA ARG A 226 17.04 5.07 -8.73
C ARG A 226 16.36 4.98 -7.35
N ARG A 227 16.64 5.87 -6.39
CA ARG A 227 15.97 5.82 -5.08
C ARG A 227 15.35 7.14 -4.65
N HIS A 228 14.29 7.02 -3.87
CA HIS A 228 13.49 8.13 -3.34
C HIS A 228 14.00 8.55 -1.95
N TYR A 229 15.08 9.32 -1.90
CA TYR A 229 15.74 9.68 -0.64
C TYR A 229 15.06 10.85 0.07
N ARG A 230 14.43 10.62 1.22
CA ARG A 230 13.86 11.74 2.01
C ARG A 230 14.17 11.72 3.50
N GLN A 231 14.39 10.57 4.14
CA GLN A 231 14.40 10.50 5.61
C GLN A 231 15.44 9.52 6.20
N ASP A 232 15.67 9.62 7.51
CA ASP A 232 16.56 8.72 8.24
C ASP A 232 15.87 7.37 8.49
N ILE A 233 16.27 6.37 7.70
CA ILE A 233 15.75 5.00 7.78
C ILE A 233 15.95 4.39 9.16
N ALA A 234 17.07 4.69 9.84
CA ALA A 234 17.36 4.12 11.15
C ALA A 234 16.34 4.61 12.19
N ILE A 235 16.02 5.90 12.19
CA ILE A 235 15.00 6.48 13.07
C ILE A 235 13.63 5.87 12.78
N MET A 236 13.27 5.69 11.51
CA MET A 236 12.01 5.05 11.13
C MET A 236 11.95 3.60 11.60
N ALA A 237 13.05 2.85 11.45
CA ALA A 237 13.17 1.47 11.90
C ALA A 237 13.04 1.35 13.42
N GLU A 238 13.67 2.23 14.20
CA GLU A 238 13.57 2.26 15.67
C GLU A 238 12.14 2.54 16.16
N GLN A 239 11.42 3.44 15.48
CA GLN A 239 10.03 3.75 15.82
C GLN A 239 9.11 2.54 15.56
N ILE A 240 9.28 1.88 14.43
CA ILE A 240 8.55 0.64 14.10
C ILE A 240 8.93 -0.47 15.08
N PHE A 241 10.22 -0.62 15.38
CA PHE A 241 10.72 -1.59 16.36
C PHE A 241 10.06 -1.39 17.72
N THR A 242 9.95 -0.16 18.19
CA THR A 242 9.28 0.15 19.47
C THR A 242 7.83 -0.31 19.46
N GLY A 243 7.12 -0.15 18.34
CA GLY A 243 5.77 -0.67 18.13
C GLY A 243 5.71 -2.19 18.19
N ILE A 244 6.56 -2.87 17.42
CA ILE A 244 6.68 -4.33 17.38
C ILE A 244 7.01 -4.89 18.77
N HIS A 245 8.02 -4.35 19.44
CA HIS A 245 8.45 -4.79 20.76
C HIS A 245 7.33 -4.65 21.80
N ARG A 246 6.52 -3.59 21.72
CA ARG A 246 5.33 -3.43 22.56
C ARG A 246 4.28 -4.50 22.30
N GLU A 247 4.04 -4.87 21.03
CA GLU A 247 3.11 -5.95 20.70
C GLU A 247 3.64 -7.32 21.14
N CYS A 248 4.95 -7.57 21.05
CA CYS A 248 5.58 -8.75 21.63
C CYS A 248 5.33 -8.84 23.15
N GLN A 249 5.44 -7.72 23.88
CA GLN A 249 5.13 -7.66 25.33
C GLN A 249 3.67 -8.01 25.63
N ASN A 250 2.76 -7.72 24.70
CA ASN A 250 1.34 -8.08 24.79
C ASN A 250 1.04 -9.50 24.30
N GLN A 251 2.06 -10.32 24.00
CA GLN A 251 1.94 -11.68 23.45
C GLN A 251 1.26 -11.72 22.07
N HIS A 252 1.36 -10.63 21.31
CA HIS A 252 0.96 -10.59 19.91
C HIS A 252 2.16 -10.85 19.00
N ASN A 253 1.88 -11.32 17.79
CA ASN A 253 2.86 -11.61 16.73
C ASN A 253 2.61 -10.76 15.46
N GLU A 254 1.86 -9.68 15.62
CA GLU A 254 1.48 -8.77 14.54
C GLU A 254 1.51 -7.31 15.01
N TYR A 255 1.87 -6.41 14.11
CA TYR A 255 1.88 -4.96 14.32
C TYR A 255 1.41 -4.24 13.06
N ILE A 256 0.48 -3.30 13.21
CA ILE A 256 -0.01 -2.48 12.10
C ILE A 256 0.54 -1.06 12.24
N GLU A 257 1.28 -0.64 11.23
CA GLU A 257 1.72 0.73 11.07
C GLU A 257 0.74 1.50 10.17
N ILE A 258 0.47 2.77 10.52
CA ILE A 258 -0.51 3.61 9.82
C ILE A 258 0.03 5.03 9.56
N PRO A 259 -0.48 5.74 8.54
CA PRO A 259 -0.02 7.09 8.20
C PRO A 259 -0.05 8.09 9.35
N GLY A 260 -1.00 7.94 10.30
CA GLY A 260 -1.11 8.81 11.46
C GLY A 260 0.05 8.70 12.46
N ARG A 261 0.80 7.60 12.44
CA ARG A 261 1.97 7.36 13.29
C ARG A 261 3.27 7.58 12.51
N GLN A 262 3.32 7.16 11.24
CA GLN A 262 4.52 7.23 10.43
C GLN A 262 4.30 7.83 9.03
N ALA A 263 3.86 9.10 8.97
CA ALA A 263 3.55 9.80 7.72
C ALA A 263 4.68 9.72 6.68
N ALA A 264 5.93 9.85 7.15
CA ALA A 264 7.16 9.69 6.40
C ALA A 264 7.23 8.45 5.50
N LEU A 265 6.96 7.29 6.10
CA LEU A 265 7.00 6.00 5.41
C LEU A 265 5.94 5.96 4.31
N PHE A 266 4.72 6.37 4.61
CA PHE A 266 3.63 6.32 3.63
C PHE A 266 3.81 7.35 2.50
N GLU A 267 4.36 8.53 2.79
CA GLU A 267 4.76 9.49 1.76
C GLU A 267 5.82 8.91 0.82
N LEU A 268 6.80 8.18 1.38
CA LEU A 268 7.81 7.47 0.60
C LEU A 268 7.17 6.38 -0.28
N LEU A 269 6.38 5.47 0.29
CA LEU A 269 5.75 4.36 -0.44
C LEU A 269 4.86 4.88 -1.59
N VAL A 270 4.07 5.92 -1.33
CA VAL A 270 3.24 6.56 -2.35
C VAL A 270 4.10 7.23 -3.43
N ALA A 271 5.17 7.93 -3.06
CA ALA A 271 6.08 8.56 -4.02
C ALA A 271 6.81 7.54 -4.91
N SER A 272 7.18 6.38 -4.35
CA SER A 272 7.85 5.30 -5.09
C SER A 272 6.91 4.51 -6.01
N GLY A 273 5.59 4.70 -5.92
CA GLY A 273 4.60 4.12 -6.83
C GLY A 273 3.55 3.20 -6.20
N LEU A 274 3.53 3.05 -4.87
CA LEU A 274 2.49 2.33 -4.13
C LEU A 274 1.37 3.27 -3.70
N GLU A 275 0.67 3.87 -4.67
CA GLU A 275 -0.24 5.01 -4.48
C GLU A 275 -1.43 4.74 -3.54
N ASN A 276 -1.86 3.48 -3.43
CA ASN A 276 -3.04 3.11 -2.65
C ASN A 276 -2.72 2.70 -1.20
N VAL A 277 -1.44 2.60 -0.82
CA VAL A 277 -1.06 2.05 0.50
C VAL A 277 -1.54 2.97 1.62
N THR A 278 -2.30 2.38 2.55
CA THR A 278 -2.87 3.06 3.73
C THR A 278 -2.48 2.40 5.05
N GLY A 279 -1.74 1.28 5.01
CA GLY A 279 -1.18 0.62 6.17
C GLY A 279 -0.02 -0.30 5.78
N ALA A 280 0.82 -0.63 6.77
CA ALA A 280 1.84 -1.66 6.66
C ALA A 280 1.67 -2.67 7.80
N PHE A 281 1.49 -3.94 7.46
CA PHE A 281 1.24 -5.04 8.38
C PHE A 281 2.52 -5.85 8.57
N PHE A 282 3.07 -5.82 9.78
CA PHE A 282 4.25 -6.58 10.17
C PHE A 282 3.79 -7.83 10.91
N ARG A 283 4.34 -8.99 10.54
CA ARG A 283 4.10 -10.28 11.20
C ARG A 283 5.41 -11.00 11.43
N TRP A 284 5.52 -11.73 12.54
CA TRP A 284 6.70 -12.52 12.86
C TRP A 284 6.33 -13.86 13.51
N THR A 285 7.30 -14.78 13.60
CA THR A 285 7.12 -16.08 14.24
C THR A 285 7.21 -15.96 15.77
N GLN A 286 6.69 -16.96 16.48
CA GLN A 286 6.83 -17.01 17.94
C GLN A 286 8.30 -17.03 18.38
N GLU A 287 9.15 -17.75 17.65
CA GLU A 287 10.60 -17.79 17.89
C GLU A 287 11.22 -16.39 17.79
N THR A 288 10.81 -15.58 16.80
CA THR A 288 11.25 -14.18 16.69
C THR A 288 10.77 -13.36 17.89
N SER A 289 9.52 -13.52 18.35
CA SER A 289 9.03 -12.82 19.56
C SER A 289 9.88 -13.13 20.80
N GLU A 290 10.21 -14.41 21.00
CA GLU A 290 11.01 -14.87 22.14
C GLU A 290 12.41 -14.27 22.09
N GLY A 291 13.05 -14.27 20.92
CA GLY A 291 14.35 -13.62 20.70
C GLY A 291 14.32 -12.12 21.04
N LEU A 292 13.30 -11.41 20.57
CA LEU A 292 13.13 -9.96 20.79
C LEU A 292 12.89 -9.57 22.25
N LEU A 293 12.21 -10.41 23.03
CA LEU A 293 11.93 -10.14 24.44
C LEU A 293 13.11 -10.49 25.35
N LEU A 294 13.90 -11.50 24.97
CA LEU A 294 15.06 -11.96 25.75
C LEU A 294 16.30 -11.11 25.47
N ASN A 295 16.48 -10.67 24.23
CA ASN A 295 17.58 -9.84 23.79
C ASN A 295 17.01 -8.51 23.30
N GLN A 296 17.33 -7.39 23.97
CA GLN A 296 17.17 -6.08 23.32
C GLN A 296 18.11 -6.09 22.13
N ASP A 297 17.61 -6.42 20.94
CA ASP A 297 18.45 -6.83 19.82
C ASP A 297 18.63 -5.70 18.79
N PRO A 298 19.79 -4.99 18.79
CA PRO A 298 20.15 -4.06 17.72
C PRO A 298 20.07 -4.68 16.32
N ALA A 299 20.24 -6.01 16.20
CA ALA A 299 20.19 -6.69 14.91
C ALA A 299 18.78 -6.62 14.29
N PHE A 300 17.72 -6.59 15.10
CA PHE A 300 16.36 -6.49 14.56
C PHE A 300 16.04 -5.09 14.04
N SER A 301 16.48 -4.03 14.73
CA SER A 301 16.38 -2.66 14.19
C SER A 301 17.17 -2.50 12.89
N PHE A 302 18.32 -3.18 12.79
CA PHE A 302 19.12 -3.23 11.57
C PHE A 302 18.41 -4.00 10.44
N LEU A 303 17.77 -5.12 10.76
CA LEU A 303 16.92 -5.88 9.83
C LEU A 303 15.79 -5.01 9.26
N LEU A 304 15.07 -4.31 10.15
CA LEU A 304 14.02 -3.35 9.74
C LEU A 304 14.58 -2.25 8.85
N SER A 305 15.77 -1.74 9.14
CA SER A 305 16.41 -0.72 8.31
C SER A 305 16.70 -1.24 6.90
N LYS A 306 17.15 -2.49 6.75
CA LYS A 306 17.33 -3.13 5.43
C LYS A 306 15.99 -3.29 4.69
N ILE A 307 14.93 -3.72 5.39
CA ILE A 307 13.59 -3.84 4.81
C ILE A 307 13.12 -2.49 4.26
N LEU A 308 13.20 -1.43 5.07
CA LEU A 308 12.80 -0.08 4.66
C LEU A 308 13.65 0.44 3.49
N LEU A 309 14.95 0.15 3.49
CA LEU A 309 15.85 0.51 2.40
C LEU A 309 15.44 -0.13 1.08
N LEU A 310 15.02 -1.41 1.08
CA LEU A 310 14.51 -2.08 -0.13
C LEU A 310 13.29 -1.36 -0.73
N LEU A 311 12.44 -0.77 0.11
CA LEU A 311 11.25 -0.05 -0.31
C LEU A 311 11.56 1.32 -0.98
N GLU A 312 12.82 1.74 -0.98
CA GLU A 312 13.27 2.91 -1.75
C GLU A 312 13.62 2.59 -3.21
N ASP A 313 13.79 1.31 -3.58
CA ASP A 313 14.17 0.90 -4.94
C ASP A 313 12.98 0.76 -5.87
N ASP A 314 12.99 1.53 -6.96
CA ASP A 314 11.90 1.58 -7.94
C ASP A 314 11.60 0.23 -8.59
N ASN A 315 12.60 -0.63 -8.81
CA ASN A 315 12.38 -1.93 -9.45
C ASN A 315 11.67 -2.88 -8.49
N LEU A 316 12.07 -2.88 -7.22
CA LEU A 316 11.42 -3.69 -6.17
C LEU A 316 9.97 -3.24 -5.95
N ILE A 317 9.74 -1.92 -5.93
CA ILE A 317 8.39 -1.36 -5.82
C ILE A 317 7.52 -1.73 -7.02
N ARG A 318 8.07 -1.74 -8.24
CA ARG A 318 7.31 -2.22 -9.43
C ARG A 318 6.90 -3.68 -9.31
N ILE A 319 7.76 -4.53 -8.75
CA ILE A 319 7.46 -5.95 -8.56
C ILE A 319 6.33 -6.14 -7.56
N LEU A 320 6.39 -5.43 -6.43
CA LEU A 320 5.30 -5.40 -5.44
C LEU A 320 4.00 -4.85 -6.05
N ALA A 321 4.07 -3.74 -6.77
CA ALA A 321 2.92 -3.12 -7.44
C ALA A 321 2.27 -4.03 -8.50
N SER A 322 3.03 -4.99 -9.04
CA SER A 322 2.54 -5.99 -10.00
C SER A 322 1.91 -7.20 -9.31
N GLY A 323 1.83 -7.22 -7.97
CA GLY A 323 1.24 -8.30 -7.19
C GLY A 323 2.16 -9.48 -6.91
N ASN A 324 3.46 -9.37 -7.20
CA ASN A 324 4.44 -10.42 -6.91
C ASN A 324 4.95 -10.34 -5.48
N ILE A 325 5.45 -11.46 -4.97
CA ILE A 325 6.07 -11.56 -3.65
C ILE A 325 7.56 -11.25 -3.77
N LEU A 326 8.05 -10.32 -2.96
CA LEU A 326 9.47 -10.04 -2.79
C LEU A 326 9.97 -10.75 -1.53
N GLU A 327 10.94 -11.65 -1.70
CA GLU A 327 11.65 -12.33 -0.63
C GLU A 327 13.00 -11.65 -0.42
N MET A 328 13.28 -11.26 0.82
CA MET A 328 14.58 -10.77 1.27
C MET A 328 15.21 -11.82 2.19
N MET A 329 16.49 -12.11 1.97
CA MET A 329 17.31 -12.92 2.86
C MET A 329 18.31 -12.04 3.59
N ASP A 330 18.43 -12.21 4.90
CA ASP A 330 19.49 -11.61 5.72
C ASP A 330 20.03 -12.67 6.69
N ALA A 331 21.23 -13.17 6.40
CA ALA A 331 21.78 -14.37 7.01
C ALA A 331 20.78 -15.55 6.93
N GLU A 332 20.33 -16.09 8.06
CA GLU A 332 19.35 -17.18 8.11
C GLU A 332 17.90 -16.69 8.11
N THR A 333 17.67 -15.38 8.28
CA THR A 333 16.33 -14.81 8.37
C THR A 333 15.76 -14.54 6.98
N ARG A 334 14.52 -15.00 6.75
CA ARG A 334 13.76 -14.71 5.53
C ARG A 334 12.66 -13.71 5.80
N ILE A 335 12.43 -12.81 4.88
CA ILE A 335 11.40 -11.78 4.97
C ILE A 335 10.61 -11.80 3.66
N TYR A 336 9.29 -11.83 3.77
CA TYR A 336 8.37 -11.87 2.64
C TYR A 336 7.55 -10.60 2.60
N MET A 337 7.54 -9.93 1.45
CA MET A 337 6.81 -8.69 1.24
C MET A 337 5.86 -8.84 0.06
N ASP A 338 4.61 -8.46 0.27
CA ASP A 338 3.59 -8.47 -0.77
C ASP A 338 2.49 -7.44 -0.48
N LEU A 339 1.65 -7.18 -1.48
CA LEU A 339 0.52 -6.27 -1.34
C LEU A 339 -0.78 -7.05 -1.18
N SER A 340 -1.61 -6.61 -0.24
CA SER A 340 -2.97 -7.11 -0.11
C SER A 340 -3.99 -5.97 -0.09
N ARG A 341 -5.27 -6.33 -0.02
CA ARG A 341 -6.40 -5.38 -0.09
C ARG A 341 -6.28 -4.43 -1.28
N LYS A 342 -5.89 -4.99 -2.44
CA LYS A 342 -5.75 -4.27 -3.72
C LYS A 342 -4.71 -3.14 -3.65
N GLY A 343 -3.61 -3.41 -2.95
CA GLY A 343 -2.52 -2.44 -2.77
C GLY A 343 -2.72 -1.47 -1.61
N ALA A 344 -3.80 -1.61 -0.82
CA ALA A 344 -4.02 -0.77 0.35
C ALA A 344 -3.18 -1.17 1.56
N MET A 345 -2.68 -2.42 1.61
CA MET A 345 -1.88 -2.93 2.71
C MET A 345 -0.57 -3.52 2.17
N LEU A 346 0.56 -3.02 2.68
CA LEU A 346 1.87 -3.66 2.51
C LEU A 346 2.06 -4.69 3.62
N ASN A 347 2.24 -5.96 3.27
CA ASN A 347 2.48 -7.02 4.26
C ASN A 347 3.99 -7.31 4.30
N ILE A 348 4.53 -7.43 5.51
CA ILE A 348 5.94 -7.73 5.79
C ILE A 348 5.95 -8.87 6.80
N SER A 349 6.29 -10.08 6.36
CA SER A 349 6.31 -11.28 7.18
C SER A 349 7.74 -11.73 7.43
N ILE A 350 8.15 -11.81 8.70
CA ILE A 350 9.50 -12.15 9.13
C ILE A 350 9.53 -13.62 9.59
N GLY A 351 10.46 -14.39 9.05
CA GLY A 351 10.63 -15.83 9.26
C GLY A 351 9.83 -16.68 8.27
N GLU A 352 8.52 -16.48 8.23
CA GLU A 352 7.60 -17.30 7.42
C GLU A 352 6.72 -16.45 6.50
N PRO A 353 6.33 -16.95 5.31
CA PRO A 353 5.40 -16.24 4.45
C PRO A 353 4.00 -16.20 5.08
N ARG A 354 3.26 -15.11 4.87
CA ARG A 354 1.87 -15.04 5.32
C ARG A 354 1.02 -16.09 4.61
N GLN A 355 -0.02 -16.55 5.29
CA GLN A 355 -1.03 -17.40 4.67
C GLN A 355 -1.82 -16.58 3.65
N PRO A 356 -2.03 -17.10 2.42
CA PRO A 356 -2.87 -16.43 1.45
C PRO A 356 -4.33 -16.42 1.93
N PRO A 357 -5.12 -15.42 1.50
CA PRO A 357 -6.55 -15.40 1.80
C PRO A 357 -7.24 -16.64 1.22
N ASP A 358 -8.19 -17.21 1.96
CA ASP A 358 -8.92 -18.42 1.59
C ASP A 358 -10.42 -18.30 1.89
N MET A 359 -11.12 -17.64 0.96
CA MET A 359 -12.58 -17.56 0.97
C MET A 359 -13.25 -18.95 1.01
N GLY A 360 -12.58 -19.99 0.50
CA GLY A 360 -13.07 -21.37 0.52
C GLY A 360 -13.11 -22.00 1.91
N ALA A 361 -12.24 -21.58 2.83
CA ALA A 361 -12.21 -22.08 4.20
C ALA A 361 -13.54 -21.82 4.92
N HIS A 362 -14.17 -20.67 4.66
CA HIS A 362 -15.47 -20.33 5.22
C HIS A 362 -16.60 -21.29 4.78
N LEU A 363 -16.63 -21.66 3.50
CA LEU A 363 -17.63 -22.61 2.98
C LEU A 363 -17.37 -24.04 3.48
N ARG A 364 -16.11 -24.47 3.60
CA ARG A 364 -15.78 -25.82 4.10
C ARG A 364 -16.20 -26.03 5.55
N ARG A 365 -16.33 -24.96 6.34
CA ARG A 365 -16.94 -24.99 7.67
C ARG A 365 -18.46 -25.16 7.68
N MET A 366 -19.12 -25.14 6.52
CA MET A 366 -20.57 -25.22 6.35
C MET A 366 -20.95 -26.44 5.49
N PRO A 367 -20.80 -27.68 5.99
CA PRO A 367 -20.91 -28.90 5.19
C PRO A 367 -22.26 -29.05 4.47
N SER A 368 -23.38 -28.75 5.13
CA SER A 368 -24.70 -28.85 4.48
C SER A 368 -24.89 -27.86 3.33
N LEU A 369 -24.31 -26.66 3.44
CA LEU A 369 -24.34 -25.68 2.35
C LEU A 369 -23.42 -26.12 1.20
N LEU A 370 -22.23 -26.63 1.53
CA LEU A 370 -21.30 -27.17 0.55
C LEU A 370 -21.90 -28.35 -0.22
N GLU A 371 -22.56 -29.28 0.47
CA GLU A 371 -23.28 -30.40 -0.13
C GLU A 371 -24.42 -29.93 -1.03
N THR A 372 -25.23 -28.97 -0.56
CA THR A 372 -26.33 -28.37 -1.35
C THR A 372 -25.80 -27.70 -2.60
N GLN A 373 -24.71 -26.93 -2.49
CA GLN A 373 -24.06 -26.27 -3.62
C GLN A 373 -23.48 -27.29 -4.60
N SER A 374 -22.88 -28.37 -4.09
CA SER A 374 -22.28 -29.44 -4.91
C SER A 374 -23.35 -30.27 -5.65
N ALA A 375 -24.53 -30.45 -5.05
CA ALA A 375 -25.66 -31.15 -5.65
C ALA A 375 -26.45 -30.28 -6.63
N ALA A 376 -26.30 -28.96 -6.59
CA ALA A 376 -27.01 -28.04 -7.46
C ALA A 376 -26.52 -28.15 -8.93
N PRO A 377 -27.40 -27.99 -9.93
CA PRO A 377 -26.98 -27.92 -11.33
C PRO A 377 -25.90 -26.85 -11.55
N SER A 378 -24.85 -27.21 -12.28
CA SER A 378 -23.78 -26.26 -12.62
C SER A 378 -24.35 -25.07 -13.38
N GLY A 379 -23.97 -23.86 -12.97
CA GLY A 379 -24.45 -22.65 -13.64
C GLY A 379 -25.86 -22.20 -13.26
N ILE A 380 -26.49 -22.77 -12.23
CA ILE A 380 -27.86 -22.40 -11.81
C ILE A 380 -28.03 -20.88 -11.57
N LEU A 381 -26.96 -20.19 -11.15
CA LEU A 381 -26.99 -18.74 -10.91
C LEU A 381 -26.36 -17.89 -12.03
N GLN A 382 -25.94 -18.48 -13.17
CA GLN A 382 -25.16 -17.78 -14.20
C GLN A 382 -25.85 -16.57 -14.82
N ASN A 383 -27.18 -16.61 -14.91
CA ASN A 383 -28.00 -15.55 -15.51
C ASN A 383 -28.50 -14.53 -14.47
N TYR A 384 -27.99 -14.61 -13.25
CA TYR A 384 -28.42 -13.75 -12.14
C TYR A 384 -27.28 -12.85 -11.68
N ARG A 385 -27.60 -11.55 -11.56
CA ARG A 385 -26.92 -10.66 -10.62
C ARG A 385 -27.57 -10.83 -9.25
N ILE A 386 -26.78 -10.78 -8.19
CA ILE A 386 -27.26 -10.95 -6.82
C ILE A 386 -26.89 -9.70 -6.03
N PHE A 387 -27.88 -9.07 -5.43
CA PHE A 387 -27.67 -8.05 -4.41
C PHE A 387 -27.96 -8.66 -3.04
N LEU A 388 -26.91 -8.74 -2.21
CA LEU A 388 -26.92 -9.36 -0.89
C LEU A 388 -26.80 -8.27 0.19
N VAL A 389 -27.76 -8.21 1.11
CA VAL A 389 -27.67 -7.36 2.32
C VAL A 389 -27.56 -8.26 3.54
N HIS A 390 -26.43 -8.30 4.21
CA HIS A 390 -26.22 -9.27 5.30
C HIS A 390 -25.11 -8.84 6.27
N HIS A 391 -25.01 -9.46 7.44
CA HIS A 391 -23.89 -9.24 8.36
C HIS A 391 -22.53 -9.70 7.80
N ALA A 392 -21.43 -9.05 8.20
CA ALA A 392 -20.07 -9.44 7.83
C ALA A 392 -19.51 -10.54 8.75
N THR A 393 -19.96 -11.78 8.59
CA THR A 393 -19.48 -12.95 9.38
C THR A 393 -18.83 -14.01 8.49
N SER A 394 -18.08 -14.94 9.11
CA SER A 394 -17.48 -16.08 8.41
C SER A 394 -18.53 -16.91 7.68
N GLU A 395 -19.70 -17.13 8.26
CA GLU A 395 -20.77 -17.92 7.65
C GLU A 395 -21.34 -17.25 6.40
N VAL A 396 -21.44 -15.92 6.41
CA VAL A 396 -21.90 -15.15 5.26
C VAL A 396 -20.84 -15.14 4.15
N LEU A 397 -19.56 -15.09 4.50
CA LEU A 397 -18.49 -15.30 3.54
C LEU A 397 -18.53 -16.70 2.90
N GLY A 398 -18.82 -17.72 3.71
CA GLY A 398 -19.10 -19.07 3.21
C GLY A 398 -20.29 -19.11 2.26
N PHE A 399 -21.36 -18.35 2.55
CA PHE A 399 -22.50 -18.21 1.67
C PHE A 399 -22.18 -17.48 0.36
N VAL A 400 -21.42 -16.37 0.40
CA VAL A 400 -20.92 -15.69 -0.80
C VAL A 400 -20.10 -16.65 -1.65
N LYS A 401 -19.23 -17.47 -1.03
CA LYS A 401 -18.45 -18.47 -1.75
C LYS A 401 -19.32 -19.57 -2.38
N ALA A 402 -20.41 -19.98 -1.71
CA ALA A 402 -21.36 -20.93 -2.29
C ALA A 402 -22.05 -20.34 -3.54
N LEU A 403 -22.43 -19.06 -3.51
CA LEU A 403 -23.02 -18.37 -4.67
C LEU A 403 -22.03 -18.27 -5.84
N GLU A 404 -20.76 -17.99 -5.54
CA GLU A 404 -19.67 -18.00 -6.52
C GLU A 404 -19.47 -19.39 -7.13
N ALA A 405 -19.45 -20.44 -6.31
CA ALA A 405 -19.31 -21.83 -6.75
C ALA A 405 -20.53 -22.32 -7.57
N SER A 406 -21.73 -21.79 -7.29
CA SER A 406 -22.93 -21.94 -8.13
C SER A 406 -22.93 -21.06 -9.40
N ARG A 407 -21.79 -20.40 -9.68
CA ARG A 407 -21.52 -19.55 -10.85
C ARG A 407 -22.46 -18.35 -10.97
N CYS A 408 -22.75 -17.63 -9.89
CA CYS A 408 -23.49 -16.37 -10.01
C CYS A 408 -22.84 -15.40 -11.01
N GLY A 409 -23.63 -14.72 -11.83
CA GLY A 409 -23.11 -13.81 -12.86
C GLY A 409 -22.36 -12.63 -12.26
N PHE A 410 -22.92 -12.03 -11.21
CA PHE A 410 -22.35 -10.93 -10.45
C PHE A 410 -22.91 -10.93 -9.02
N LEU A 411 -22.14 -10.44 -8.04
CA LEU A 411 -22.59 -10.32 -6.67
C LEU A 411 -22.12 -9.00 -6.04
N THR A 412 -23.08 -8.20 -5.58
CA THR A 412 -22.82 -7.01 -4.76
C THR A 412 -23.34 -7.27 -3.35
N THR A 413 -22.46 -7.18 -2.35
CA THR A 413 -22.81 -7.31 -0.93
C THR A 413 -22.76 -5.96 -0.23
N LEU A 414 -23.84 -5.59 0.45
CA LEU A 414 -23.88 -4.51 1.43
C LEU A 414 -23.92 -5.10 2.83
N PHE A 415 -22.81 -4.95 3.58
CA PHE A 415 -22.69 -5.49 4.92
C PHE A 415 -23.35 -4.61 5.98
N ILE A 416 -24.06 -5.29 6.89
CA ILE A 416 -24.69 -4.69 8.06
C ILE A 416 -23.70 -4.69 9.23
N ARG A 417 -23.44 -3.52 9.84
CA ARG A 417 -22.51 -3.35 10.97
C ARG A 417 -23.23 -2.85 12.22
N TYR A 418 -23.51 -3.73 13.18
CA TYR A 418 -24.20 -3.41 14.44
C TYR A 418 -23.30 -3.05 15.61
N GLN A 419 -22.16 -2.39 15.37
CA GLN A 419 -21.04 -2.19 16.32
C GLN A 419 -20.13 -3.43 16.40
N GLY A 420 -19.15 -3.44 15.52
CA GLY A 420 -18.11 -4.46 15.46
C GLY A 420 -17.06 -4.05 14.43
N ILE A 421 -15.81 -4.33 14.74
CA ILE A 421 -14.72 -4.26 13.77
C ILE A 421 -14.79 -5.56 12.97
N VAL A 422 -14.88 -5.46 11.64
CA VAL A 422 -14.78 -6.66 10.80
C VAL A 422 -13.34 -7.13 10.91
N PRO A 423 -13.09 -8.41 11.26
CA PRO A 423 -11.74 -8.94 11.37
C PRO A 423 -10.94 -8.68 10.10
N ASP A 424 -9.67 -8.34 10.25
CA ASP A 424 -8.77 -8.05 9.14
C ASP A 424 -8.64 -9.24 8.18
N ALA A 425 -8.62 -10.47 8.70
CA ALA A 425 -8.64 -11.69 7.89
C ALA A 425 -9.90 -11.77 6.99
N HIS A 426 -11.07 -11.39 7.49
CA HIS A 426 -12.28 -11.38 6.65
C HIS A 426 -12.19 -10.34 5.53
N LEU A 427 -11.58 -9.17 5.78
CA LEU A 427 -11.36 -8.17 4.73
C LEU A 427 -10.37 -8.67 3.68
N GLU A 428 -9.30 -9.35 4.10
CA GLU A 428 -8.36 -10.03 3.19
C GLU A 428 -9.09 -11.02 2.29
N ASP A 429 -9.91 -11.89 2.88
CA ASP A 429 -10.66 -12.91 2.14
C ASP A 429 -11.64 -12.27 1.15
N MET A 430 -12.44 -11.29 1.59
CA MET A 430 -13.36 -10.54 0.71
C MET A 430 -12.62 -9.91 -0.47
N LEU A 431 -11.52 -9.20 -0.22
CA LEU A 431 -10.83 -8.41 -1.23
C LEU A 431 -9.90 -9.24 -2.11
N SER A 432 -9.71 -10.53 -1.80
CA SER A 432 -9.07 -11.51 -2.67
C SER A 432 -9.95 -11.93 -3.86
N MET A 433 -11.28 -11.72 -3.75
CA MET A 433 -12.21 -12.06 -4.83
C MET A 433 -12.14 -11.05 -6.00
N PRO A 434 -12.41 -11.49 -7.25
CA PRO A 434 -12.27 -10.63 -8.41
C PRO A 434 -13.34 -9.51 -8.46
N GLU A 435 -12.90 -8.24 -8.45
CA GLU A 435 -13.80 -7.05 -8.39
C GLU A 435 -14.77 -6.93 -9.56
N HIS A 436 -14.40 -7.42 -10.74
CA HIS A 436 -15.27 -7.38 -11.90
C HIS A 436 -16.52 -8.29 -11.74
N ARG A 437 -16.61 -9.05 -10.65
CA ARG A 437 -17.76 -9.91 -10.32
C ARG A 437 -18.24 -9.80 -8.88
N PHE A 438 -17.35 -9.48 -7.93
CA PHE A 438 -17.65 -9.46 -6.50
C PHE A 438 -17.33 -8.10 -5.90
N LEU A 439 -18.38 -7.39 -5.49
CA LEU A 439 -18.28 -6.10 -4.84
C LEU A 439 -18.79 -6.19 -3.41
N PHE A 440 -18.07 -5.55 -2.50
CA PHE A 440 -18.36 -5.52 -1.08
C PHE A 440 -18.39 -4.08 -0.60
N TYR A 441 -19.42 -3.72 0.15
CA TYR A 441 -19.62 -2.39 0.71
C TYR A 441 -20.12 -2.49 2.14
N ALA A 442 -19.88 -1.47 2.95
CA ALA A 442 -20.51 -1.32 4.25
C ALA A 442 -20.59 0.16 4.61
N LEU A 443 -21.50 0.51 5.52
CA LEU A 443 -21.52 1.85 6.09
C LEU A 443 -20.52 1.98 7.25
N GLN A 444 -19.94 3.17 7.39
CA GLN A 444 -19.10 3.59 8.49
C GLN A 444 -19.71 4.83 9.13
N ARG A 445 -19.82 4.81 10.47
CA ARG A 445 -20.21 6.00 11.23
C ARG A 445 -19.06 6.99 11.25
N ILE A 446 -19.36 8.25 10.99
CA ILE A 446 -18.48 9.40 11.16
C ILE A 446 -19.06 10.33 12.21
N GLU A 447 -18.20 10.82 13.10
CA GLU A 447 -18.59 11.84 14.06
C GLU A 447 -18.60 13.21 13.37
N LEU A 448 -19.70 13.95 13.54
CA LEU A 448 -19.82 15.32 13.06
C LEU A 448 -19.73 16.26 14.27
N ARG A 449 -18.93 17.33 14.16
CA ARG A 449 -18.76 18.30 15.25
C ARG A 449 -20.08 18.92 15.73
N ASP A 450 -21.08 18.97 14.84
CA ASP A 450 -22.37 19.62 15.07
C ASP A 450 -23.54 18.64 15.27
N SER A 451 -23.29 17.32 15.40
CA SER A 451 -24.35 16.32 15.59
C SER A 451 -23.91 15.15 16.49
N VAL A 452 -24.68 14.88 17.53
CA VAL A 452 -24.48 13.74 18.45
C VAL A 452 -24.75 12.39 17.76
N ASP A 453 -25.67 12.36 16.80
CA ASP A 453 -25.99 11.15 16.03
C ASP A 453 -24.90 10.80 15.01
N GLY A 454 -24.10 11.80 14.60
CA GLY A 454 -23.09 11.67 13.55
C GLY A 454 -23.72 11.55 12.16
N ALA A 455 -23.00 10.94 11.23
CA ALA A 455 -23.53 10.53 9.94
C ALA A 455 -22.96 9.18 9.52
N TYR A 456 -23.55 8.54 8.52
CA TYR A 456 -23.04 7.31 7.94
C TYR A 456 -22.59 7.57 6.51
N ILE A 457 -21.41 7.07 6.15
CA ILE A 457 -20.86 7.12 4.79
C ILE A 457 -20.44 5.72 4.36
N LEU A 458 -20.14 5.51 3.07
CA LEU A 458 -19.54 4.26 2.62
C LEU A 458 -18.11 4.11 3.16
N SER A 459 -17.82 2.93 3.71
CA SER A 459 -16.48 2.57 4.16
C SER A 459 -15.53 2.43 2.97
N ARG A 460 -14.34 3.02 3.09
CA ARG A 460 -13.25 2.87 2.11
C ARG A 460 -12.45 1.57 2.29
N GLN A 461 -12.77 0.77 3.31
CA GLN A 461 -12.05 -0.47 3.62
C GLN A 461 -12.43 -1.66 2.73
N TYR A 462 -13.47 -1.53 1.90
CA TYR A 462 -13.99 -2.63 1.09
C TYR A 462 -13.67 -2.41 -0.40
N SER A 463 -14.64 -2.65 -1.30
CA SER A 463 -14.44 -2.46 -2.75
C SER A 463 -14.36 -0.99 -3.13
N SER A 464 -13.79 -0.73 -4.31
CA SER A 464 -13.67 0.63 -4.85
C SER A 464 -15.00 1.39 -4.82
N LEU A 465 -14.92 2.67 -4.43
CA LEU A 465 -16.04 3.61 -4.45
C LEU A 465 -16.13 4.38 -5.78
N GLU A 466 -15.37 3.96 -6.80
CA GLU A 466 -15.49 4.51 -8.15
C GLU A 466 -16.94 4.34 -8.65
N GLY A 467 -17.50 5.43 -9.22
CA GLY A 467 -18.90 5.46 -9.63
C GLY A 467 -19.93 5.61 -8.50
N LEU A 468 -19.53 5.78 -7.23
CA LEU A 468 -20.45 5.94 -6.08
C LEU A 468 -20.43 7.35 -5.46
N LYS A 469 -19.98 8.36 -6.22
CA LYS A 469 -19.88 9.74 -5.74
C LYS A 469 -21.23 10.32 -5.34
N ASP A 470 -22.28 10.02 -6.10
CA ASP A 470 -23.64 10.51 -5.82
C ASP A 470 -24.22 9.88 -4.56
N LEU A 471 -23.97 8.59 -4.33
CA LEU A 471 -24.35 7.93 -3.08
C LEU A 471 -23.59 8.51 -1.88
N ASP A 472 -22.27 8.71 -1.97
CA ASP A 472 -21.50 9.32 -0.89
C ASP A 472 -22.01 10.74 -0.57
N LYS A 473 -22.34 11.53 -1.60
CA LYS A 473 -22.96 12.85 -1.43
C LYS A 473 -24.33 12.75 -0.77
N ALA A 474 -25.19 11.86 -1.22
CA ALA A 474 -26.54 11.69 -0.67
C ALA A 474 -26.50 11.25 0.80
N LEU A 475 -25.62 10.31 1.16
CA LEU A 475 -25.41 9.86 2.53
C LEU A 475 -24.94 11.00 3.46
N ARG A 476 -24.03 11.86 2.98
CA ARG A 476 -23.56 13.04 3.73
C ARG A 476 -24.66 14.08 3.95
N VAL A 477 -25.57 14.24 2.98
CA VAL A 477 -26.69 15.18 3.06
C VAL A 477 -27.78 14.66 3.99
N LEU A 478 -28.11 13.36 3.90
CA LEU A 478 -29.17 12.72 4.68
C LEU A 478 -28.98 12.96 6.18
N ARG A 479 -27.74 12.86 6.70
CA ARG A 479 -27.42 12.91 8.15
C ARG A 479 -28.38 12.07 9.01
N GLY A 480 -28.89 10.99 8.42
CA GLY A 480 -29.94 10.16 8.99
C GLY A 480 -29.41 9.12 9.97
N ASN A 481 -30.34 8.45 10.63
CA ASN A 481 -30.00 7.30 11.47
C ASN A 481 -29.50 6.13 10.60
N TYR A 482 -28.93 5.11 11.26
CA TYR A 482 -28.36 3.95 10.56
C TYR A 482 -29.34 3.28 9.59
N ILE A 483 -30.62 3.16 9.96
CA ILE A 483 -31.63 2.48 9.14
C ILE A 483 -31.88 3.26 7.86
N GLU A 484 -32.05 4.58 7.95
CA GLU A 484 -32.25 5.45 6.78
C GLU A 484 -31.05 5.41 5.84
N ALA A 485 -29.84 5.50 6.40
CA ALA A 485 -28.62 5.39 5.62
C ALA A 485 -28.46 4.01 4.95
N MET A 486 -28.77 2.93 5.66
CA MET A 486 -28.75 1.57 5.10
C MET A 486 -29.78 1.40 3.99
N ARG A 487 -31.00 1.94 4.15
CA ARG A 487 -32.05 1.90 3.11
C ARG A 487 -31.63 2.68 1.87
N LEU A 488 -31.06 3.88 2.05
CA LEU A 488 -30.54 4.70 0.96
C LEU A 488 -29.42 3.95 0.20
N ALA A 489 -28.43 3.42 0.92
CA ALA A 489 -27.33 2.68 0.32
C ALA A 489 -27.81 1.39 -0.36
N ALA A 490 -28.72 0.64 0.28
CA ALA A 490 -29.28 -0.58 -0.27
C ALA A 490 -30.05 -0.32 -1.55
N GLY A 491 -30.94 0.67 -1.57
CA GLY A 491 -31.70 1.02 -2.76
C GLY A 491 -30.82 1.54 -3.88
N HIS A 492 -29.84 2.40 -3.58
CA HIS A 492 -28.92 2.92 -4.58
C HIS A 492 -28.14 1.79 -5.26
N LEU A 493 -27.51 0.91 -4.46
CA LEU A 493 -26.74 -0.21 -4.98
C LEU A 493 -27.64 -1.19 -5.73
N PHE A 494 -28.84 -1.50 -5.21
CA PHE A 494 -29.81 -2.35 -5.89
C PHE A 494 -30.20 -1.81 -7.27
N PHE A 495 -30.57 -0.53 -7.38
CA PHE A 495 -30.97 0.05 -8.67
C PHE A 495 -29.79 0.13 -9.65
N ARG A 496 -28.57 0.35 -9.17
CA ARG A 496 -27.37 0.23 -10.00
C ARG A 496 -27.19 -1.18 -10.55
N GLU A 497 -27.34 -2.21 -9.72
CA GLU A 497 -27.31 -3.61 -10.17
C GLU A 497 -28.49 -3.96 -11.09
N ALA A 498 -29.64 -3.33 -10.86
CA ALA A 498 -30.83 -3.53 -11.66
C ALA A 498 -30.65 -2.99 -13.09
N LEU A 499 -30.10 -1.78 -13.22
CA LEU A 499 -29.74 -1.20 -14.51
C LEU A 499 -28.70 -2.07 -15.24
N ALA A 500 -27.62 -2.46 -14.54
CA ALA A 500 -26.60 -3.35 -15.11
C ALA A 500 -27.18 -4.72 -15.53
N ALA A 501 -28.13 -5.27 -14.78
CA ALA A 501 -28.81 -6.52 -15.16
C ALA A 501 -29.64 -6.34 -16.43
N VAL A 502 -30.33 -5.20 -16.62
CA VAL A 502 -31.06 -4.90 -17.86
C VAL A 502 -30.09 -4.85 -19.04
N ASP A 503 -28.99 -4.12 -18.91
CA ASP A 503 -27.98 -3.96 -19.96
C ASP A 503 -27.34 -5.30 -20.35
N GLU A 504 -27.10 -6.17 -19.38
CA GLU A 504 -26.52 -7.51 -19.58
C GLU A 504 -27.55 -8.58 -19.99
N GLY A 505 -28.84 -8.25 -20.05
CA GLY A 505 -29.92 -9.23 -20.31
C GLY A 505 -30.10 -10.28 -19.21
N ARG A 506 -29.73 -9.95 -17.97
CA ARG A 506 -29.77 -10.82 -16.79
C ARG A 506 -30.97 -10.50 -15.89
N LYS A 507 -31.22 -11.38 -14.92
CA LYS A 507 -32.18 -11.13 -13.83
C LYS A 507 -31.44 -10.69 -12.56
N LEU A 508 -32.14 -10.04 -11.65
CA LEU A 508 -31.61 -9.59 -10.36
C LEU A 508 -32.30 -10.34 -9.22
N LEU A 509 -31.53 -10.95 -8.31
CA LEU A 509 -32.04 -11.49 -7.04
C LEU A 509 -31.68 -10.54 -5.90
N LEU A 510 -32.64 -10.25 -5.04
CA LEU A 510 -32.41 -9.58 -3.76
C LEU A 510 -32.44 -10.62 -2.64
N ILE A 511 -31.34 -10.73 -1.90
CA ILE A 511 -31.25 -11.56 -0.69
C ILE A 511 -30.91 -10.62 0.45
N GLU A 512 -31.73 -10.58 1.49
CA GLU A 512 -31.52 -9.65 2.60
C GLU A 512 -31.78 -10.25 3.98
N ASP A 513 -31.07 -9.68 4.95
CA ASP A 513 -31.21 -9.88 6.38
C ASP A 513 -31.67 -8.55 6.99
N GLY A 514 -32.97 -8.43 7.30
CA GLY A 514 -33.52 -7.28 8.05
C GLY A 514 -34.61 -6.46 7.35
N GLY A 515 -35.00 -6.80 6.11
CA GLY A 515 -36.06 -6.11 5.37
C GLY A 515 -35.77 -4.64 5.10
N TYR A 516 -34.55 -4.32 4.67
CA TYR A 516 -34.16 -2.94 4.35
C TYR A 516 -34.82 -2.47 3.06
N LEU A 517 -34.96 -3.35 2.06
CA LEU A 517 -35.34 -2.94 0.72
C LEU A 517 -36.64 -3.58 0.19
N ALA A 518 -36.86 -4.89 0.34
CA ALA A 518 -38.06 -5.53 -0.23
C ALA A 518 -39.38 -4.95 0.30
N PRO A 519 -39.55 -4.62 1.60
CA PRO A 519 -40.75 -3.92 2.07
C PRO A 519 -40.96 -2.56 1.38
N VAL A 520 -39.87 -1.80 1.20
CA VAL A 520 -39.91 -0.46 0.59
C VAL A 520 -40.29 -0.55 -0.89
N LEU A 521 -39.66 -1.46 -1.64
CA LEU A 521 -39.98 -1.67 -3.06
C LEU A 521 -41.43 -2.10 -3.26
N ASN A 522 -41.97 -2.99 -2.41
CA ASN A 522 -43.37 -3.41 -2.50
C ASN A 522 -44.33 -2.24 -2.26
N ARG A 523 -44.06 -1.37 -1.27
CA ARG A 523 -44.87 -0.16 -1.04
C ARG A 523 -44.81 0.80 -2.23
N LEU A 524 -43.63 1.08 -2.76
CA LEU A 524 -43.47 1.96 -3.93
C LEU A 524 -44.24 1.43 -5.16
N CYS A 525 -44.20 0.11 -5.38
CA CYS A 525 -44.96 -0.55 -6.44
C CYS A 525 -46.48 -0.47 -6.22
N HIS A 526 -46.95 -0.57 -4.98
CA HIS A 526 -48.37 -0.45 -4.64
C HIS A 526 -48.87 0.98 -4.83
N ASP A 527 -48.07 1.97 -4.42
CA ASP A 527 -48.34 3.41 -4.57
C ASP A 527 -48.24 3.90 -6.03
N ALA A 528 -48.09 2.99 -7.00
CA ALA A 528 -47.96 3.27 -8.43
C ALA A 528 -46.88 4.32 -8.76
N ARG A 529 -45.77 4.31 -8.00
CA ARG A 529 -44.64 5.21 -8.25
C ARG A 529 -43.96 4.85 -9.58
N SER A 530 -43.49 5.86 -10.30
CA SER A 530 -42.68 5.68 -11.51
C SER A 530 -41.26 5.23 -11.16
N LEU A 531 -40.56 4.68 -12.15
CA LEU A 531 -39.14 4.37 -12.03
C LEU A 531 -38.32 5.64 -11.70
N ALA A 532 -38.64 6.78 -12.32
CA ALA A 532 -38.01 8.07 -12.05
C ALA A 532 -38.06 8.43 -10.56
N HIS A 533 -39.22 8.27 -9.92
CA HIS A 533 -39.39 8.56 -8.50
C HIS A 533 -38.52 7.67 -7.63
N ALA A 534 -38.44 6.37 -7.95
CA ALA A 534 -37.62 5.43 -7.20
C ALA A 534 -36.11 5.73 -7.36
N LEU A 535 -35.66 6.02 -8.58
CA LEU A 535 -34.27 6.37 -8.85
C LEU A 535 -33.86 7.66 -8.12
N ASP A 536 -34.71 8.68 -8.13
CA ASP A 536 -34.50 9.93 -7.38
C ASP A 536 -34.44 9.70 -5.85
N LEU A 537 -35.38 8.92 -5.31
CA LEU A 537 -35.42 8.56 -3.88
C LEU A 537 -34.12 7.90 -3.41
N PHE A 538 -33.48 7.11 -4.27
CA PHE A 538 -32.22 6.42 -3.97
C PHE A 538 -30.98 7.09 -4.57
N ALA A 539 -31.10 8.34 -5.05
CA ALA A 539 -30.01 9.12 -5.63
C ALA A 539 -29.26 8.39 -6.76
N VAL A 540 -29.99 7.69 -7.64
CA VAL A 540 -29.44 7.00 -8.82
C VAL A 540 -29.74 7.82 -10.07
N LEU A 541 -28.72 8.09 -10.87
CA LEU A 541 -28.89 8.75 -12.16
C LEU A 541 -29.35 7.72 -13.21
N PRO A 542 -30.47 7.96 -13.91
CA PRO A 542 -30.91 7.08 -14.99
C PRO A 542 -29.99 7.20 -16.22
N PRO A 543 -29.79 6.11 -16.98
CA PRO A 543 -29.29 6.17 -18.35
C PRO A 543 -30.18 7.05 -19.24
N SER A 544 -29.58 7.72 -20.23
CA SER A 544 -30.29 8.70 -21.08
C SER A 544 -31.38 8.10 -21.97
N ASP A 545 -31.30 6.81 -22.26
CA ASP A 545 -32.17 6.04 -23.15
C ASP A 545 -33.24 5.22 -22.40
N LEU A 546 -33.23 5.26 -21.07
CA LEU A 546 -34.19 4.55 -20.24
C LEU A 546 -35.51 5.33 -20.15
N ASP A 547 -36.64 4.68 -20.48
CA ASP A 547 -37.95 5.23 -20.15
C ASP A 547 -38.19 5.17 -18.64
N VAL A 548 -37.91 6.28 -17.96
CA VAL A 548 -38.07 6.42 -16.52
C VAL A 548 -39.52 6.68 -16.08
N ASN A 549 -40.44 6.94 -17.01
CA ASN A 549 -41.84 7.20 -16.67
C ASN A 549 -42.67 5.92 -16.52
N ILE A 550 -42.12 4.77 -16.91
CA ILE A 550 -42.73 3.46 -16.67
C ILE A 550 -43.05 3.26 -15.18
N PRO A 551 -44.21 2.66 -14.83
CA PRO A 551 -44.49 2.26 -13.46
C PRO A 551 -43.40 1.32 -12.92
N LEU A 552 -42.89 1.59 -11.71
CA LEU A 552 -41.82 0.80 -11.09
C LEU A 552 -42.15 -0.70 -11.06
N LYS A 553 -43.41 -1.02 -10.78
CA LYS A 553 -43.94 -2.39 -10.76
C LYS A 553 -43.75 -3.12 -12.08
N GLU A 554 -44.00 -2.46 -13.21
CA GLU A 554 -43.88 -3.07 -14.54
C GLU A 554 -42.43 -3.30 -14.90
N TRP A 555 -41.58 -2.31 -14.61
CA TRP A 555 -40.14 -2.42 -14.82
C TRP A 555 -39.52 -3.56 -13.99
N LEU A 556 -39.81 -3.61 -12.69
CA LEU A 556 -39.30 -4.66 -11.80
C LEU A 556 -39.83 -6.05 -12.17
N ARG A 557 -41.06 -6.20 -12.66
CA ARG A 557 -41.61 -7.50 -13.08
C ARG A 557 -40.76 -8.14 -14.19
N GLY A 558 -40.18 -7.33 -15.06
CA GLY A 558 -39.27 -7.80 -16.11
C GLY A 558 -37.92 -8.29 -15.59
N LEU A 559 -37.54 -7.96 -14.35
CA LEU A 559 -36.16 -8.03 -13.86
C LEU A 559 -35.96 -8.83 -12.58
N LEU A 560 -36.86 -8.67 -11.60
CA LEU A 560 -36.78 -9.18 -10.24
C LEU A 560 -37.77 -10.35 -10.07
N PRO A 561 -37.34 -11.61 -10.22
CA PRO A 561 -38.25 -12.74 -10.14
C PRO A 561 -38.67 -13.08 -8.71
N ALA A 562 -37.82 -12.81 -7.71
CA ALA A 562 -38.11 -13.03 -6.30
C ALA A 562 -37.15 -12.26 -5.40
N THR A 563 -37.55 -12.09 -4.13
CA THR A 563 -36.68 -11.65 -3.04
C THR A 563 -36.61 -12.70 -1.93
N PHE A 564 -35.52 -12.73 -1.18
CA PHE A 564 -35.28 -13.69 -0.10
C PHE A 564 -35.01 -12.96 1.21
N GLU A 565 -35.82 -13.21 2.24
CA GLU A 565 -35.66 -12.62 3.58
C GLU A 565 -35.18 -13.66 4.59
N HIS A 566 -34.09 -13.33 5.29
CA HIS A 566 -33.47 -14.20 6.26
C HIS A 566 -34.01 -14.01 7.68
N THR A 567 -34.47 -12.83 8.08
CA THR A 567 -34.83 -12.53 9.48
C THR A 567 -36.31 -12.42 9.75
N THR A 568 -36.68 -12.65 11.01
CA THR A 568 -38.04 -12.45 11.48
C THR A 568 -38.47 -10.99 11.41
N ASN A 569 -37.54 -10.04 11.64
CA ASN A 569 -37.83 -8.60 11.57
C ASN A 569 -38.21 -8.17 10.15
N GLY A 570 -37.44 -8.59 9.13
CA GLY A 570 -37.79 -8.30 7.75
C GLY A 570 -39.06 -9.03 7.31
N TYR A 571 -39.26 -10.28 7.78
CA TYR A 571 -40.48 -11.03 7.54
C TYR A 571 -41.73 -10.31 8.07
N TYR A 572 -41.71 -9.81 9.30
CA TYR A 572 -42.84 -9.06 9.85
C TYR A 572 -43.09 -7.73 9.13
N GLN A 573 -42.04 -7.04 8.68
CA GLN A 573 -42.20 -5.86 7.84
C GLN A 573 -42.90 -6.20 6.52
N LEU A 574 -42.53 -7.30 5.88
CA LEU A 574 -43.17 -7.78 4.65
C LEU A 574 -44.63 -8.16 4.88
N GLN A 575 -44.95 -8.86 5.98
CA GLN A 575 -46.35 -9.16 6.35
C GLN A 575 -47.17 -7.90 6.58
N ALA A 576 -46.57 -6.87 7.20
CA ALA A 576 -47.23 -5.58 7.37
C ALA A 576 -47.53 -4.94 6.02
N VAL A 577 -46.58 -4.96 5.07
CA VAL A 577 -46.82 -4.47 3.70
C VAL A 577 -47.90 -5.29 3.01
N GLU A 578 -47.86 -6.62 3.09
CA GLU A 578 -48.86 -7.49 2.48
C GLU A 578 -50.27 -7.18 3.00
N LYS A 579 -50.41 -6.96 4.30
CA LYS A 579 -51.66 -6.58 4.94
C LYS A 579 -52.12 -5.18 4.52
N ASP A 580 -51.22 -4.20 4.53
CA ASP A 580 -51.52 -2.80 4.19
C ASP A 580 -51.88 -2.63 2.70
N CYS A 581 -51.22 -3.39 1.83
CA CYS A 581 -51.29 -3.27 0.37
C CYS A 581 -52.15 -4.36 -0.30
N ASN A 582 -52.80 -5.22 0.49
CA ASN A 582 -53.58 -6.38 0.03
C ASN A 582 -52.81 -7.29 -0.95
N GLY A 583 -51.56 -7.58 -0.61
CA GLY A 583 -50.66 -8.43 -1.39
C GLY A 583 -49.28 -7.82 -1.62
N LEU A 584 -48.33 -8.68 -1.98
CA LEU A 584 -46.99 -8.30 -2.42
C LEU A 584 -46.92 -8.28 -3.95
N THR A 585 -46.09 -7.39 -4.49
CA THR A 585 -45.94 -7.19 -5.94
C THR A 585 -45.15 -8.32 -6.62
N PHE A 586 -44.19 -8.90 -5.91
CA PHE A 586 -43.34 -9.98 -6.38
C PHE A 586 -43.24 -11.10 -5.33
N PRO A 587 -42.90 -12.33 -5.72
CA PRO A 587 -42.68 -13.42 -4.77
C PRO A 587 -41.60 -13.07 -3.75
N VAL A 588 -41.93 -13.28 -2.47
CA VAL A 588 -40.99 -13.10 -1.36
C VAL A 588 -40.88 -14.42 -0.61
N LEU A 589 -39.69 -15.01 -0.68
CA LEU A 589 -39.35 -16.25 0.01
C LEU A 589 -38.68 -15.90 1.33
N THR A 590 -38.98 -16.65 2.38
CA THR A 590 -38.34 -16.42 3.67
C THR A 590 -37.94 -17.72 4.32
N ILE A 591 -36.71 -17.72 4.87
CA ILE A 591 -36.24 -18.80 5.73
C ILE A 591 -36.43 -18.47 7.21
N ALA A 592 -36.88 -17.25 7.54
CA ALA A 592 -37.01 -16.75 8.91
C ALA A 592 -37.95 -17.60 9.77
N THR A 593 -38.94 -18.25 9.16
CA THR A 593 -39.92 -19.11 9.84
C THR A 593 -39.67 -20.60 9.59
N SER A 594 -38.56 -20.96 8.94
CA SER A 594 -38.19 -22.36 8.72
C SER A 594 -37.86 -23.06 10.03
N ARG A 595 -38.37 -24.28 10.23
CA ARG A 595 -38.01 -25.17 11.35
C ARG A 595 -36.56 -25.66 11.32
N TYR A 596 -35.89 -25.52 10.18
CA TYR A 596 -34.47 -25.82 10.10
C TYR A 596 -33.63 -24.65 10.61
N LYS A 597 -34.16 -23.42 10.56
CA LYS A 597 -33.48 -22.20 10.98
C LYS A 597 -33.73 -21.87 12.46
N ASN A 598 -34.95 -22.10 12.95
CA ASN A 598 -35.35 -21.96 14.36
C ASN A 598 -35.49 -23.34 14.98
#